data_AF-A0AAX3L500-F1
#
_entry.id   AF-A0AAX3L500-F1
#
_cell.length_a   1.000
_cell.length_b   1.000
_cell.length_c   1.000
_cell.angle_alpha   90.00
_cell.angle_beta   90.00
_cell.angle_gamma   90.00
#
_symmetry.space_group_name_H-M   'P 1'
#
loop_
_entity.id
_entity.type
_entity.pdbx_description
1 polymer ?
#
loop_
_entity_poly.entity_id
_entity_poly.type
_entity_poly.pdbx_seq_one_letter_code
_entity_poly.pdbx_strand_id
1 'polypeptide(L)'
;MKESISKYILTWVEENNFSILHIDQLVKDTGYSRRTIETWFKEKYHFSLGEYILRRRLSLAAIMLRMTSLPVTDIAYLFHYQSSQGFSRAFKKMTGLTPSEYRNAKEWDFDILQPSFLLDDLQTPKITLCELNQIFPYTHEIIEHDHLFDTAVHDVTKKIKKLLLENRDRIQQLAIVPRRPERLGKSRSYLVEVLISYCLDSTKTTKKDTLLLTGKYAKMSFEGSWECYSAYNKIAFVKAMVTNRLTLRDGIHLMRFNACSDERVNFDIYIPVL
;
A
#
# COMPACT_ATOMS: atom_id res chain seq x y z
N MET A 1 28.65 -11.96 6.09
CA MET A 1 28.45 -11.70 7.53
C MET A 1 27.84 -10.32 7.80
N LYS A 2 28.46 -9.19 7.40
CA LYS A 2 27.85 -7.85 7.59
C LYS A 2 26.50 -7.68 6.88
N GLU A 3 26.38 -8.22 5.67
CA GLU A 3 25.16 -8.12 4.87
C GLU A 3 24.00 -8.97 5.41
N SER A 4 24.29 -10.21 5.85
CA SER A 4 23.30 -11.09 6.48
C SER A 4 22.77 -10.49 7.79
N ILE A 5 23.63 -9.86 8.59
CA ILE A 5 23.22 -9.15 9.81
C ILE A 5 22.37 -7.94 9.47
N SER A 6 22.76 -7.15 8.47
CA SER A 6 21.97 -5.97 8.06
C SER A 6 20.56 -6.38 7.63
N LYS A 7 20.44 -7.45 6.83
CA LYS A 7 19.14 -7.99 6.42
C LYS A 7 18.34 -8.49 7.62
N TYR A 8 18.98 -9.18 8.55
CA TYR A 8 18.34 -9.62 9.80
C TYR A 8 17.80 -8.44 10.62
N ILE A 9 18.57 -7.37 10.80
CA ILE A 9 18.11 -6.16 11.51
C ILE A 9 16.87 -5.58 10.83
N LEU A 10 16.88 -5.48 9.50
CA LEU A 10 15.73 -4.96 8.76
C LEU A 10 14.50 -5.85 8.89
N THR A 11 14.65 -7.17 8.76
CA THR A 11 13.58 -8.15 8.99
C THR A 11 13.01 -8.00 10.40
N TRP A 12 13.87 -7.93 11.41
CA TRP A 12 13.46 -7.72 12.79
C TRP A 12 12.66 -6.42 12.98
N VAL A 13 13.06 -5.31 12.35
CA VAL A 13 12.28 -4.06 12.40
C VAL A 13 10.90 -4.26 11.77
N GLU A 14 10.82 -4.87 10.58
CA GLU A 14 9.55 -5.04 9.88
C GLU A 14 8.56 -5.94 10.64
N GLU A 15 9.06 -7.01 11.26
CA GLU A 15 8.26 -7.95 12.06
C GLU A 15 7.77 -7.34 13.39
N ASN A 16 8.39 -6.25 13.85
CA ASN A 16 8.12 -5.63 15.16
C ASN A 16 7.65 -4.17 15.07
N ASN A 17 7.13 -3.75 13.91
CA ASN A 17 6.60 -2.39 13.72
C ASN A 17 5.45 -2.04 14.67
N PHE A 18 4.66 -3.04 15.10
CA PHE A 18 3.49 -2.88 15.99
C PHE A 18 3.76 -3.35 17.43
N SER A 19 5.00 -3.69 17.77
CA SER A 19 5.40 -4.19 19.09
C SER A 19 6.31 -3.20 19.82
N ILE A 20 6.48 -3.32 21.14
CA ILE A 20 7.51 -2.55 21.83
C ILE A 20 8.87 -3.14 21.45
N LEU A 21 9.77 -2.32 20.91
CA LEU A 21 11.08 -2.77 20.46
C LEU A 21 12.07 -2.76 21.62
N HIS A 22 12.69 -3.90 21.86
CA HIS A 22 13.81 -4.05 22.78
C HIS A 22 15.05 -4.42 21.96
N ILE A 23 15.93 -3.43 21.72
CA ILE A 23 17.20 -3.66 20.99
C ILE A 23 18.06 -4.73 21.68
N ASP A 24 17.86 -4.97 22.97
CA ASP A 24 18.54 -6.05 23.71
C ASP A 24 18.26 -7.44 23.13
N GLN A 25 17.10 -7.64 22.49
CA GLN A 25 16.80 -8.87 21.77
C GLN A 25 17.73 -9.04 20.56
N LEU A 26 17.91 -7.97 19.79
CA LEU A 26 18.82 -7.94 18.65
C LEU A 26 20.28 -8.19 19.07
N VAL A 27 20.69 -7.69 20.24
CA VAL A 27 22.02 -7.95 20.83
C VAL A 27 22.18 -9.44 21.17
N LYS A 28 21.16 -10.05 21.79
CA LYS A 28 21.19 -11.49 22.12
C LYS A 28 21.23 -12.37 20.88
N ASP A 29 20.41 -12.06 19.89
CA ASP A 29 20.25 -12.90 18.69
C ASP A 29 21.45 -12.79 17.74
N THR A 30 22.08 -11.62 17.67
CA THR A 30 23.23 -11.40 16.78
C THR A 30 24.58 -11.64 17.46
N GLY A 31 24.64 -11.63 18.80
CA GLY A 31 25.87 -11.74 19.59
C GLY A 31 26.74 -10.47 19.58
N TYR A 32 26.29 -9.37 18.97
CA TYR A 32 27.03 -8.11 18.88
C TYR A 32 26.47 -7.06 19.85
N SER A 33 27.36 -6.20 20.35
CA SER A 33 26.96 -5.06 21.18
C SER A 33 26.03 -4.10 20.43
N ARG A 34 25.13 -3.42 21.16
CA ARG A 34 24.25 -2.37 20.60
C ARG A 34 25.04 -1.35 19.77
N ARG A 35 26.19 -0.88 20.29
CA ARG A 35 27.04 0.09 19.60
C ARG A 35 27.50 -0.42 18.23
N THR A 36 27.92 -1.68 18.16
CA THR A 36 28.37 -2.31 16.90
C THR A 36 27.24 -2.36 15.89
N ILE A 37 26.04 -2.78 16.32
CA ILE A 37 24.84 -2.85 15.48
C ILE A 37 24.47 -1.46 14.94
N GLU A 38 24.40 -0.45 15.80
CA GLU A 38 24.03 0.91 15.43
C GLU A 38 25.05 1.54 14.48
N THR A 39 26.35 1.35 14.74
CA THR A 39 27.42 1.82 13.85
C THR A 39 27.30 1.19 12.47
N TRP A 40 27.19 -0.15 12.39
CA TRP A 40 27.09 -0.83 11.09
C TRP A 40 25.83 -0.44 10.32
N PHE A 41 24.70 -0.30 11.01
CA PHE A 41 23.46 0.15 10.38
C PHE A 41 23.63 1.56 9.80
N LYS A 42 24.22 2.47 10.58
CA LYS A 42 24.48 3.86 10.14
C LYS A 42 25.49 3.95 9.01
N GLU A 43 26.55 3.15 9.03
CA GLU A 43 27.53 3.08 7.94
C GLU A 43 26.91 2.59 6.64
N LYS A 44 26.03 1.58 6.71
CA LYS A 44 25.42 0.97 5.53
C LYS A 44 24.27 1.82 4.95
N TYR A 45 23.36 2.28 5.80
CA TYR A 45 22.12 2.93 5.34
C TYR A 45 22.16 4.46 5.47
N HIS A 46 23.22 5.02 6.06
CA HIS A 46 23.34 6.46 6.34
C HIS A 46 22.22 7.03 7.26
N PHE A 47 21.47 6.14 7.93
CA PHE A 47 20.45 6.46 8.92
C PHE A 47 20.80 5.83 10.26
N SER A 48 20.44 6.47 11.37
CA SER A 48 20.44 5.74 12.64
C SER A 48 19.33 4.69 12.66
N LEU A 49 19.56 3.56 13.33
CA LEU A 49 18.54 2.51 13.47
C LEU A 49 17.26 3.06 14.11
N GLY A 50 17.39 3.91 15.13
CA GLY A 50 16.25 4.57 15.77
C GLY A 50 15.45 5.50 14.85
N GLU A 51 16.13 6.25 13.98
CA GLU A 51 15.47 7.09 12.98
C GLU A 51 14.72 6.24 11.94
N TYR A 52 15.34 5.16 11.46
CA TYR A 52 14.70 4.24 10.52
C TYR A 52 13.43 3.64 11.13
N ILE A 53 13.50 3.10 12.35
CA ILE A 53 12.35 2.56 13.08
C ILE A 53 11.23 3.60 13.19
N LEU A 54 11.56 4.83 13.60
CA LEU A 54 10.58 5.91 13.76
C LEU A 54 9.90 6.24 12.42
N ARG A 55 10.67 6.43 11.35
CA ARG A 55 10.16 6.74 10.01
C ARG A 55 9.30 5.61 9.46
N ARG A 56 9.70 4.35 9.62
CA ARG A 56 8.92 3.17 9.19
C ARG A 56 7.55 3.14 9.89
N ARG A 57 7.51 3.29 11.21
CA ARG A 57 6.27 3.32 11.99
C ARG A 57 5.34 4.45 11.59
N LEU A 58 5.88 5.67 11.47
CA LEU A 58 5.08 6.82 11.06
C LEU A 58 4.60 6.69 9.60
N SER A 59 5.35 6.03 8.73
CA SER A 59 4.92 5.73 7.35
C SER A 59 3.75 4.75 7.33
N LEU A 60 3.82 3.69 8.15
CA LEU A 60 2.69 2.76 8.31
C LEU A 60 1.46 3.48 8.90
N ALA A 61 1.67 4.35 9.89
CA ALA A 61 0.60 5.18 10.44
C ALA A 61 -0.04 6.09 9.38
N ALA A 62 0.77 6.68 8.49
CA ALA A 62 0.29 7.51 7.38
C ALA A 62 -0.61 6.70 6.44
N ILE A 63 -0.18 5.48 6.06
CA ILE A 63 -1.00 4.56 5.26
C ILE A 63 -2.32 4.24 5.98
N MET A 64 -2.28 3.92 7.28
CA MET A 64 -3.50 3.64 8.05
C MET A 64 -4.45 4.85 8.12
N LEU A 65 -3.92 6.06 8.28
CA LEU A 65 -4.71 7.28 8.33
C LEU A 65 -5.47 7.53 7.03
N ARG A 66 -4.88 7.19 5.88
CA ARG A 66 -5.46 7.33 4.54
C ARG A 66 -6.46 6.23 4.22
N MET A 67 -6.10 4.98 4.51
CA MET A 67 -6.81 3.81 3.99
C MET A 67 -7.88 3.28 4.94
N THR A 68 -7.83 3.59 6.23
CA THR A 68 -8.75 3.05 7.24
C THR A 68 -9.56 4.14 7.96
N SER A 69 -10.63 3.71 8.62
CA SER A 69 -11.48 4.58 9.46
C SER A 69 -11.06 4.60 10.94
N LEU A 70 -9.89 4.04 11.28
CA LEU A 70 -9.43 3.97 12.66
C LEU A 70 -9.31 5.36 13.30
N PRO A 71 -9.70 5.55 14.57
CA PRO A 71 -9.44 6.80 15.29
C PRO A 71 -7.94 7.12 15.34
N VAL A 72 -7.59 8.41 15.29
CA VAL A 72 -6.19 8.86 15.42
C VAL A 72 -5.58 8.38 16.75
N THR A 73 -6.39 8.32 17.81
CA THR A 73 -6.01 7.78 19.12
C THR A 73 -5.59 6.32 19.04
N ASP A 74 -6.36 5.50 18.32
CA ASP A 74 -6.13 4.06 18.23
C ASP A 74 -4.87 3.79 17.41
N ILE A 75 -4.66 4.55 16.33
CA ILE A 75 -3.41 4.50 15.54
C ILE A 75 -2.22 4.92 16.43
N ALA A 76 -2.35 5.99 17.23
CA ALA A 76 -1.29 6.41 18.12
C ALA A 76 -0.89 5.31 19.13
N TYR A 77 -1.88 4.65 19.75
CA TYR A 77 -1.64 3.56 20.69
C TYR A 77 -1.06 2.31 20.02
N LEU A 78 -1.49 2.00 18.79
CA LEU A 78 -0.93 0.90 18.02
C LEU A 78 0.58 1.05 17.78
N PHE A 79 1.06 2.29 17.63
CA PHE A 79 2.48 2.60 17.51
C PHE A 79 3.14 2.96 18.85
N HIS A 80 2.53 2.56 19.98
CA HIS A 80 3.06 2.68 21.35
C HIS A 80 3.29 4.11 21.83
N TYR A 81 2.56 5.09 21.29
CA TYR A 81 2.57 6.44 21.84
C TYR A 81 1.69 6.49 23.10
N GLN A 82 2.21 7.09 24.17
CA GLN A 82 1.49 7.27 25.44
C GLN A 82 0.30 8.23 25.33
N SER A 83 0.25 9.05 24.28
CA SER A 83 -0.82 10.01 24.05
C SER A 83 -0.97 10.34 22.55
N SER A 84 -2.20 10.66 22.14
CA SER A 84 -2.49 11.11 20.77
C SER A 84 -1.82 12.44 20.43
N GLN A 85 -1.59 13.30 21.42
CA GLN A 85 -0.87 14.56 21.27
C GLN A 85 0.62 14.32 20.96
N GLY A 86 1.24 13.37 21.66
CA GLY A 86 2.62 12.95 21.40
C GLY A 86 2.80 12.43 19.97
N PHE A 87 1.89 11.55 19.53
CA PHE A 87 1.85 11.05 18.17
C PHE A 87 1.65 12.20 17.16
N SER A 88 0.68 13.08 17.39
CA SER A 88 0.38 14.17 16.45
C SER A 88 1.58 15.12 16.24
N ARG A 89 2.35 15.41 17.30
CA ARG A 89 3.58 16.21 17.18
C ARG A 89 4.65 15.51 16.34
N ALA A 90 4.89 14.22 16.61
CA ALA A 90 5.87 13.42 15.86
C ALA A 90 5.46 13.27 14.39
N PHE A 91 4.17 12.98 14.14
CA PHE A 91 3.61 12.84 12.80
C PHE A 91 3.69 14.15 12.01
N LYS A 92 3.32 15.28 12.60
CA LYS A 92 3.43 16.60 11.96
C LYS A 92 4.87 16.99 11.68
N LYS A 93 5.80 16.66 12.57
CA LYS A 93 7.24 16.89 12.35
C LYS A 93 7.75 16.13 11.11
N MET A 94 7.24 14.93 10.86
CA MET A 94 7.64 14.11 9.71
C MET A 94 6.93 14.53 8.41
N THR A 95 5.62 14.78 8.47
CA THR A 95 4.77 14.93 7.28
C THR A 95 4.41 16.37 6.94
N GLY A 96 4.68 17.32 7.84
CA GLY A 96 4.20 18.70 7.75
C GLY A 96 2.74 18.91 8.16
N LEU A 97 1.93 17.84 8.22
CA LEU A 97 0.49 17.89 8.50
C LEU A 97 0.13 17.22 9.82
N THR A 98 -0.92 17.68 10.50
CA THR A 98 -1.50 16.91 11.60
C THR A 98 -2.13 15.62 11.06
N PRO A 99 -2.30 14.57 11.89
CA PRO A 99 -2.93 13.33 11.45
C PRO A 99 -4.32 13.52 10.81
N SER A 100 -5.12 14.45 11.33
CA SER A 100 -6.45 14.76 10.81
C SER A 100 -6.40 15.51 9.48
N GLU A 101 -5.47 16.47 9.32
CA GLU A 101 -5.24 17.15 8.04
C GLU A 101 -4.77 16.15 6.98
N TYR A 102 -3.80 15.29 7.33
CA TYR A 102 -3.25 14.29 6.43
C TYR A 102 -4.31 13.30 5.93
N ARG A 103 -5.19 12.85 6.83
CA ARG A 103 -6.32 11.97 6.51
C ARG A 103 -7.29 12.58 5.50
N ASN A 104 -7.54 13.88 5.60
CA ASN A 104 -8.56 14.57 4.80
C ASN A 104 -7.97 15.32 3.59
N ALA A 105 -6.66 15.25 3.38
CA ALA A 105 -6.02 15.83 2.20
C ALA A 105 -6.57 15.16 0.92
N LYS A 106 -6.77 15.93 -0.15
CA LYS A 106 -7.19 15.39 -1.45
C LYS A 106 -6.07 14.66 -2.19
N GLU A 107 -4.85 14.91 -1.73
CA GLU A 107 -3.62 14.46 -2.32
C GLU A 107 -2.86 13.63 -1.29
N TRP A 108 -2.09 12.66 -1.78
CA TRP A 108 -1.27 11.81 -0.96
C TRP A 108 0.14 11.79 -1.53
N ASP A 109 1.01 12.57 -0.89
CA ASP A 109 2.44 12.60 -1.18
C ASP A 109 3.12 11.37 -0.57
N PHE A 110 3.79 10.59 -1.43
CA PHE A 110 4.54 9.42 -1.03
C PHE A 110 5.98 9.75 -0.64
N ASP A 111 6.55 10.90 -1.02
CA ASP A 111 7.96 11.23 -0.75
C ASP A 111 8.29 11.26 0.74
N ILE A 112 7.29 11.54 1.57
CA ILE A 112 7.43 11.57 3.03
C ILE A 112 7.47 10.17 3.65
N LEU A 113 7.14 9.12 2.89
CA LEU A 113 7.11 7.75 3.36
C LEU A 113 8.51 7.12 3.23
N GLN A 114 8.85 6.30 4.22
CA GLN A 114 10.05 5.49 4.23
C GLN A 114 9.64 4.05 3.86
N PRO A 115 9.90 3.55 2.65
CA PRO A 115 9.77 2.12 2.34
C PRO A 115 10.72 1.29 3.20
N SER A 116 10.44 -0.01 3.31
CA SER A 116 11.39 -0.91 3.95
C SER A 116 12.66 -1.04 3.09
N PHE A 117 13.84 -0.97 3.71
CA PHE A 117 15.10 -1.23 3.00
C PHE A 117 15.26 -2.70 2.59
N LEU A 118 14.42 -3.61 3.10
CA LEU A 118 14.35 -4.98 2.56
C LEU A 118 13.94 -5.02 1.09
N LEU A 119 13.35 -3.94 0.62
CA LEU A 119 12.83 -3.85 -0.73
C LEU A 119 13.86 -3.29 -1.69
N ASP A 120 15.02 -2.81 -1.26
CA ASP A 120 15.98 -2.09 -2.11
C ASP A 120 16.39 -2.92 -3.33
N ASP A 121 16.60 -4.23 -3.13
CA ASP A 121 16.97 -5.18 -4.19
C ASP A 121 15.78 -5.61 -5.08
N LEU A 122 14.54 -5.30 -4.69
CA LEU A 122 13.37 -5.62 -5.52
C LEU A 122 13.31 -4.70 -6.73
N GLN A 123 13.19 -5.30 -7.91
CA GLN A 123 12.94 -4.56 -9.14
C GLN A 123 11.62 -3.79 -9.01
N THR A 124 11.70 -2.46 -9.06
CA THR A 124 10.51 -1.62 -9.13
C THR A 124 9.92 -1.68 -10.54
N PRO A 125 8.59 -1.73 -10.67
CA PRO A 125 7.95 -1.63 -11.98
C PRO A 125 8.34 -0.30 -12.62
N LYS A 126 8.57 -0.33 -13.92
CA LYS A 126 8.75 0.90 -14.68
C LYS A 126 7.43 1.67 -14.69
N ILE A 127 7.49 2.94 -14.30
CA ILE A 127 6.34 3.85 -14.37
C ILE A 127 6.40 4.64 -15.66
N THR A 128 5.27 4.74 -16.35
CA THR A 128 5.08 5.67 -17.47
C THR A 128 3.95 6.62 -17.14
N LEU A 129 4.19 7.93 -17.23
CA LEU A 129 3.12 8.90 -17.04
C LEU A 129 2.29 9.04 -18.32
N CYS A 130 0.98 9.14 -18.18
CA CYS A 130 0.05 9.38 -19.29
C CYS A 130 -1.15 10.21 -18.86
N GLU A 131 -1.87 10.76 -19.83
CA GLU A 131 -3.16 11.44 -19.62
C GLU A 131 -4.28 10.49 -20.04
N LEU A 132 -5.33 10.37 -19.21
CA LEU A 132 -6.57 9.71 -19.59
C LEU A 132 -7.67 10.76 -19.74
N ASN A 133 -8.53 10.56 -20.74
CA ASN A 133 -9.77 11.33 -20.91
C ASN A 133 -10.80 10.40 -21.55
N GLN A 134 -11.34 9.48 -20.74
CA GLN A 134 -12.23 8.42 -21.22
C GLN A 134 -13.36 8.16 -20.23
N ILE A 135 -14.48 7.67 -20.77
CA ILE A 135 -15.60 7.18 -20.00
C ILE A 135 -15.45 5.67 -19.84
N PHE A 136 -15.56 5.18 -18.61
CA PHE A 136 -15.61 3.77 -18.29
C PHE A 136 -17.05 3.36 -17.97
N PRO A 137 -17.76 2.71 -18.90
CA PRO A 137 -19.08 2.17 -18.62
C PRO A 137 -18.97 0.87 -17.81
N TYR A 138 -19.85 0.70 -16.83
CA TYR A 138 -19.95 -0.54 -16.06
C TYR A 138 -21.40 -0.98 -15.95
N THR A 139 -21.59 -2.30 -15.77
CA THR A 139 -22.91 -2.92 -15.57
C THR A 139 -23.01 -3.62 -14.22
N HIS A 140 -21.87 -3.89 -13.58
CA HIS A 140 -21.79 -4.55 -12.29
C HIS A 140 -20.78 -3.81 -11.41
N GLU A 141 -21.10 -3.74 -10.13
CA GLU A 141 -20.24 -3.18 -9.11
C GLU A 141 -20.33 -4.07 -7.87
N ILE A 142 -19.16 -4.42 -7.34
CA ILE A 142 -19.06 -5.20 -6.10
C ILE A 142 -18.23 -4.44 -5.08
N ILE A 143 -18.59 -4.63 -3.82
CA ILE A 143 -17.84 -4.12 -2.68
C ILE A 143 -17.10 -5.30 -2.06
N GLU A 144 -15.78 -5.20 -2.05
CA GLU A 144 -14.91 -6.17 -1.40
C GLU A 144 -14.06 -5.47 -0.36
N HIS A 145 -13.36 -6.24 0.46
CA HIS A 145 -12.45 -5.69 1.45
C HIS A 145 -11.02 -6.07 1.09
N ASP A 146 -10.04 -5.40 1.68
CA ASP A 146 -8.63 -5.82 1.64
C ASP A 146 -8.02 -5.53 3.01
N HIS A 147 -7.33 -6.50 3.60
CA HIS A 147 -6.68 -6.29 4.88
C HIS A 147 -5.33 -5.63 4.64
N LEU A 148 -5.14 -4.41 5.14
CA LEU A 148 -4.03 -3.53 4.76
C LEU A 148 -2.63 -4.16 4.92
N PHE A 149 -2.44 -5.02 5.94
CA PHE A 149 -1.13 -5.59 6.28
C PHE A 149 -1.04 -7.11 6.20
N ASP A 150 -2.16 -7.82 6.04
CA ASP A 150 -2.20 -9.29 6.19
C ASP A 150 -3.09 -9.90 5.11
N THR A 151 -2.48 -10.34 4.02
CA THR A 151 -3.16 -10.97 2.89
C THR A 151 -3.72 -12.37 3.23
N ALA A 152 -3.32 -12.98 4.35
CA ALA A 152 -3.90 -14.24 4.79
C ALA A 152 -5.31 -14.03 5.35
N VAL A 153 -5.56 -12.90 6.02
CA VAL A 153 -6.87 -12.55 6.59
C VAL A 153 -7.88 -12.23 5.50
N HIS A 154 -7.59 -11.25 4.65
CA HIS A 154 -8.47 -10.88 3.56
C HIS A 154 -7.67 -10.22 2.44
N ASP A 155 -7.83 -10.74 1.21
CA ASP A 155 -7.03 -10.35 0.06
C ASP A 155 -7.95 -10.20 -1.16
N VAL A 156 -8.14 -8.95 -1.57
CA VAL A 156 -8.98 -8.60 -2.72
C VAL A 156 -8.49 -9.23 -4.02
N THR A 157 -7.19 -9.55 -4.14
CA THR A 157 -6.62 -10.16 -5.35
C THR A 157 -7.19 -11.56 -5.60
N LYS A 158 -7.50 -12.32 -4.54
CA LYS A 158 -8.16 -13.64 -4.66
C LYS A 158 -9.55 -13.52 -5.27
N LYS A 159 -10.30 -12.48 -4.88
CA LYS A 159 -11.62 -12.21 -5.44
C LYS A 159 -11.53 -11.73 -6.89
N ILE A 160 -10.60 -10.82 -7.19
CA ILE A 160 -10.34 -10.37 -8.56
C ILE A 160 -9.98 -11.56 -9.45
N LYS A 161 -9.07 -12.44 -9.01
CA LYS A 161 -8.73 -13.68 -9.71
C LYS A 161 -9.97 -14.52 -9.99
N LYS A 162 -10.77 -14.82 -8.97
CA LYS A 162 -12.01 -15.60 -9.12
C LYS A 162 -12.96 -14.97 -10.13
N LEU A 163 -13.19 -13.65 -10.03
CA LEU A 163 -14.06 -12.89 -10.93
C LEU A 163 -13.61 -12.99 -12.40
N LEU A 164 -12.31 -12.84 -12.65
CA LEU A 164 -11.72 -12.92 -13.99
C LEU A 164 -11.79 -14.35 -14.55
N LEU A 165 -11.57 -15.37 -13.71
CA LEU A 165 -11.60 -16.78 -14.13
C LEU A 165 -13.02 -17.30 -14.38
N GLU A 166 -14.03 -16.80 -13.66
CA GLU A 166 -15.44 -17.15 -13.90
C GLU A 166 -16.00 -16.47 -15.16
N ASN A 167 -15.38 -15.36 -15.59
CA ASN A 167 -15.82 -14.56 -16.73
C ASN A 167 -14.70 -14.39 -17.77
N ARG A 168 -13.93 -15.48 -18.01
CA ARG A 168 -12.80 -15.49 -18.96
C ARG A 168 -13.20 -14.82 -20.27
N ASP A 169 -12.32 -13.97 -20.78
CA ASP A 169 -12.45 -13.21 -22.03
C ASP A 169 -13.57 -12.15 -22.07
N ARG A 170 -14.47 -12.11 -21.08
CA ARG A 170 -15.58 -11.15 -21.00
C ARG A 170 -15.23 -9.90 -20.21
N ILE A 171 -14.36 -10.03 -19.21
CA ILE A 171 -13.85 -8.90 -18.41
C ILE A 171 -12.43 -8.57 -18.87
N GLN A 172 -12.28 -7.44 -19.56
CA GLN A 172 -10.98 -6.94 -20.00
C GLN A 172 -10.44 -5.83 -19.09
N GLN A 173 -11.32 -5.16 -18.35
CA GLN A 173 -10.99 -3.99 -17.56
C GLN A 173 -11.79 -3.95 -16.25
N LEU A 174 -11.15 -3.43 -15.20
CA LEU A 174 -11.77 -3.13 -13.91
C LEU A 174 -11.48 -1.69 -13.52
N ALA A 175 -12.50 -0.97 -13.04
CA ALA A 175 -12.33 0.28 -12.33
C ALA A 175 -12.35 -0.01 -10.83
N ILE A 176 -11.29 0.39 -10.13
CA ILE A 176 -11.08 0.13 -8.71
C ILE A 176 -11.03 1.46 -7.96
N VAL A 177 -11.85 1.57 -6.92
CA VAL A 177 -11.86 2.73 -6.03
C VAL A 177 -11.65 2.25 -4.59
N PRO A 178 -10.45 2.49 -4.00
CA PRO A 178 -10.28 2.28 -2.57
C PRO A 178 -11.04 3.36 -1.81
N ARG A 179 -11.80 2.96 -0.78
CA ARG A 179 -12.44 3.90 0.14
C ARG A 179 -12.27 3.49 1.59
N ARG A 180 -12.35 4.50 2.45
CA ARG A 180 -12.49 4.28 3.88
C ARG A 180 -13.88 3.69 4.15
N PRO A 181 -13.97 2.59 4.90
CA PRO A 181 -15.25 1.95 5.17
C PRO A 181 -16.09 2.81 6.13
N GLU A 182 -17.39 2.97 5.84
CA GLU A 182 -18.26 3.91 6.58
C GLU A 182 -18.61 3.43 8.00
N ARG A 183 -18.72 2.10 8.22
CA ARG A 183 -19.07 1.50 9.52
C ARG A 183 -18.43 0.14 9.69
N LEU A 184 -17.36 0.06 10.47
CA LEU A 184 -16.75 -1.22 10.84
C LEU A 184 -16.79 -1.44 12.34
N GLY A 185 -17.22 -2.63 12.74
CA GLY A 185 -16.98 -3.13 14.10
C GLY A 185 -15.48 -3.35 14.34
N LYS A 186 -15.08 -3.40 15.62
CA LYS A 186 -13.65 -3.50 16.04
C LYS A 186 -12.85 -4.63 15.36
N SER A 187 -13.49 -5.74 14.98
CA SER A 187 -12.84 -6.88 14.32
C SER A 187 -12.45 -6.65 12.86
N ARG A 188 -12.91 -5.55 12.24
CA ARG A 188 -12.63 -5.22 10.84
C ARG A 188 -11.75 -3.98 10.68
N SER A 189 -11.15 -3.48 11.77
CA SER A 189 -10.52 -2.16 11.82
C SER A 189 -9.38 -1.90 10.82
N TYR A 190 -8.75 -2.95 10.30
CA TYR A 190 -7.66 -2.86 9.31
C TYR A 190 -8.12 -3.15 7.87
N LEU A 191 -9.42 -3.33 7.65
CA LEU A 191 -9.97 -3.53 6.33
C LEU A 191 -10.10 -2.18 5.63
N VAL A 192 -9.62 -2.16 4.39
CA VAL A 192 -9.92 -1.15 3.39
C VAL A 192 -11.11 -1.67 2.59
N GLU A 193 -12.03 -0.79 2.22
CA GLU A 193 -13.11 -1.16 1.32
C GLU A 193 -12.72 -0.84 -0.12
N VAL A 194 -12.99 -1.76 -1.03
CA VAL A 194 -12.58 -1.67 -2.43
C VAL A 194 -13.81 -1.87 -3.30
N LEU A 195 -14.22 -0.82 -3.99
CA LEU A 195 -15.26 -0.91 -5.01
C LEU A 195 -14.63 -1.35 -6.31
N ILE A 196 -15.21 -2.37 -6.93
CA ILE A 196 -14.75 -2.94 -8.18
C ILE A 196 -15.91 -2.87 -9.17
N SER A 197 -15.78 -1.98 -10.14
CA SER A 197 -16.74 -1.77 -11.23
C SER A 197 -16.25 -2.42 -12.51
N TYR A 198 -17.14 -3.14 -13.21
CA TYR A 198 -16.81 -3.86 -14.44
C TYR A 198 -18.01 -4.05 -15.37
N CYS A 199 -17.71 -4.40 -16.62
CA CYS A 199 -18.69 -4.64 -17.65
C CYS A 199 -18.63 -6.09 -18.13
N LEU A 200 -19.79 -6.75 -18.22
CA LEU A 200 -19.97 -8.04 -18.88
C LEU A 200 -20.74 -7.79 -20.18
N ASP A 201 -20.07 -7.93 -21.33
CA ASP A 201 -20.57 -7.80 -22.71
C ASP A 201 -21.61 -6.70 -23.02
N SER A 202 -21.26 -5.83 -23.97
CA SER A 202 -21.99 -4.62 -24.36
C SER A 202 -23.37 -4.83 -25.02
N THR A 203 -23.87 -6.07 -25.12
CA THR A 203 -24.98 -6.46 -26.02
C THR A 203 -26.38 -6.45 -25.42
N LYS A 204 -26.56 -6.15 -24.12
CA LYS A 204 -27.90 -6.02 -23.53
C LYS A 204 -28.16 -4.61 -22.97
N THR A 205 -29.38 -4.16 -23.26
CA THR A 205 -30.08 -2.91 -22.92
C THR A 205 -30.28 -2.72 -21.41
N THR A 206 -29.22 -2.84 -20.61
CA THR A 206 -29.22 -2.41 -19.21
C THR A 206 -28.70 -0.98 -19.13
N LYS A 207 -29.30 -0.17 -18.25
CA LYS A 207 -28.85 1.18 -17.92
C LYS A 207 -27.37 1.08 -17.49
N LYS A 208 -26.46 1.65 -18.29
CA LYS A 208 -25.03 1.64 -18.02
C LYS A 208 -24.70 2.84 -17.15
N ASP A 209 -24.19 2.59 -15.96
CA ASP A 209 -23.55 3.63 -15.16
C ASP A 209 -22.16 3.91 -15.74
N THR A 210 -21.66 5.13 -15.52
CA THR A 210 -20.44 5.60 -16.16
C THR A 210 -19.53 6.29 -15.15
N LEU A 211 -18.25 5.93 -15.21
CA LEU A 211 -17.19 6.60 -14.48
C LEU A 211 -16.35 7.44 -15.44
N LEU A 212 -15.99 8.65 -15.02
CA LEU A 212 -15.15 9.54 -15.82
C LEU A 212 -13.70 9.45 -15.34
N LEU A 213 -12.79 9.03 -16.22
CA LEU A 213 -11.35 8.98 -15.95
C LEU A 213 -10.66 10.10 -16.71
N THR A 214 -10.33 11.16 -16.00
CA THR A 214 -9.67 12.36 -16.54
C THR A 214 -8.40 12.70 -15.78
N GLY A 215 -7.45 13.36 -16.46
CA GLY A 215 -6.21 13.89 -15.90
C GLY A 215 -5.04 12.90 -15.97
N LYS A 216 -3.96 13.22 -15.26
CA LYS A 216 -2.73 12.42 -15.25
C LYS A 216 -2.87 11.11 -14.48
N TYR A 217 -2.19 10.10 -15.01
CA TYR A 217 -2.07 8.76 -14.45
C TYR A 217 -0.64 8.25 -14.54
N ALA A 218 -0.22 7.50 -13.53
CA ALA A 218 0.95 6.64 -13.56
C ALA A 218 0.53 5.25 -14.04
N LYS A 219 1.05 4.85 -15.21
CA LYS A 219 0.90 3.49 -15.75
C LYS A 219 2.01 2.60 -15.22
N MET A 220 1.63 1.48 -14.62
CA MET A 220 2.52 0.39 -14.20
C MET A 220 2.06 -0.91 -14.84
N SER A 221 2.99 -1.74 -15.28
CA SER A 221 2.70 -3.05 -15.85
C SER A 221 3.19 -4.14 -14.90
N PHE A 222 2.40 -5.20 -14.77
CA PHE A 222 2.76 -6.38 -14.00
C PHE A 222 2.55 -7.63 -14.84
N GLU A 223 3.52 -8.54 -14.77
CA GLU A 223 3.41 -9.88 -15.31
C GLU A 223 4.03 -10.88 -14.33
N GLY A 224 3.28 -11.90 -13.94
CA GLY A 224 3.76 -12.87 -12.98
C GLY A 224 2.67 -13.81 -12.48
N SER A 225 2.97 -14.55 -11.41
CA SER A 225 1.97 -15.38 -10.75
C SER A 225 1.03 -14.54 -9.87
N TRP A 226 -0.14 -15.09 -9.54
CA TRP A 226 -1.09 -14.46 -8.63
C TRP A 226 -0.53 -14.30 -7.22
N GLU A 227 0.28 -15.25 -6.75
CA GLU A 227 0.96 -15.19 -5.46
C GLU A 227 1.97 -14.03 -5.44
N CYS A 228 2.74 -13.88 -6.52
CA CYS A 228 3.62 -12.73 -6.69
C CYS A 228 2.83 -11.43 -6.69
N TYR A 229 1.69 -11.34 -7.40
CA TYR A 229 0.87 -10.12 -7.41
C TYR A 229 0.37 -9.75 -6.01
N SER A 230 -0.14 -10.69 -5.23
CA SER A 230 -0.63 -10.45 -3.86
C SER A 230 0.47 -9.87 -2.96
N ALA A 231 1.68 -10.46 -2.99
CA ALA A 231 2.84 -9.96 -2.25
C ALA A 231 3.37 -8.62 -2.80
N TYR A 232 3.34 -8.45 -4.11
CA TYR A 232 3.85 -7.29 -4.83
C TYR A 232 2.99 -6.04 -4.65
N ASN A 233 1.65 -6.19 -4.66
CA ASN A 233 0.72 -5.08 -4.72
C ASN A 233 0.92 -4.07 -3.57
N LYS A 234 1.17 -4.54 -2.34
CA LYS A 234 1.34 -3.65 -1.18
C LYS A 234 2.74 -3.06 -1.07
N ILE A 235 3.74 -3.85 -1.45
CA ILE A 235 5.14 -3.57 -1.19
C ILE A 235 5.78 -2.80 -2.34
N ALA A 236 5.63 -3.30 -3.57
CA ALA A 236 6.21 -2.69 -4.75
C ALA A 236 5.50 -1.40 -5.13
N PHE A 237 4.20 -1.27 -4.82
CA PHE A 237 3.46 -0.03 -5.04
C PHE A 237 4.08 1.12 -4.26
N VAL A 238 4.18 1.00 -2.93
CA VAL A 238 4.75 2.07 -2.08
C VAL A 238 6.17 2.39 -2.51
N LYS A 239 7.02 1.37 -2.75
CA LYS A 239 8.39 1.59 -3.24
C LYS A 239 8.38 2.36 -4.57
N ALA A 240 7.56 1.94 -5.54
CA ALA A 240 7.50 2.55 -6.86
C ALA A 240 7.03 4.01 -6.81
N MET A 241 6.02 4.33 -5.99
CA MET A 241 5.54 5.70 -5.84
C MET A 241 6.61 6.60 -5.21
N VAL A 242 7.31 6.13 -4.17
CA VAL A 242 8.42 6.87 -3.53
C VAL A 242 9.60 7.07 -4.47
N THR A 243 10.05 6.01 -5.16
CA THR A 243 11.20 6.10 -6.08
C THR A 243 10.96 7.08 -7.23
N ASN A 244 9.71 7.21 -7.68
CA ASN A 244 9.35 8.10 -8.79
C ASN A 244 8.79 9.46 -8.33
N ARG A 245 8.80 9.74 -7.02
CA ARG A 245 8.32 10.98 -6.42
C ARG A 245 6.90 11.38 -6.82
N LEU A 246 6.01 10.40 -6.76
CA LEU A 246 4.63 10.58 -7.22
C LEU A 246 3.72 11.00 -6.08
N THR A 247 2.87 11.97 -6.37
CA THR A 247 1.74 12.35 -5.50
C THR A 247 0.45 11.79 -6.10
N LEU A 248 -0.28 11.00 -5.31
CA LEU A 248 -1.57 10.47 -5.71
C LEU A 248 -2.64 11.50 -5.45
N ARG A 249 -3.70 11.45 -6.24
CA ARG A 249 -4.94 12.17 -5.98
C ARG A 249 -6.08 11.17 -5.83
N ASP A 250 -7.13 11.57 -5.13
CA ASP A 250 -8.35 10.78 -5.09
C ASP A 250 -8.88 10.55 -6.53
N GLY A 251 -9.25 9.31 -6.83
CA GLY A 251 -9.71 8.95 -8.17
C GLY A 251 -9.87 7.44 -8.37
N ILE A 252 -10.14 7.08 -9.62
CA ILE A 252 -10.39 5.69 -10.03
C ILE A 252 -9.09 5.11 -10.54
N HIS A 253 -8.67 3.98 -9.97
CA HIS A 253 -7.60 3.18 -10.53
C HIS A 253 -8.18 2.31 -11.65
N LEU A 254 -7.60 2.35 -12.85
CA LEU A 254 -8.03 1.49 -13.95
C LEU A 254 -7.06 0.32 -14.08
N MET A 255 -7.57 -0.91 -14.05
CA MET A 255 -6.81 -2.10 -14.41
C MET A 255 -7.27 -2.60 -15.78
N ARG A 256 -6.31 -2.86 -16.67
CA ARG A 256 -6.53 -3.47 -17.99
C ARG A 256 -5.79 -4.79 -18.06
N PHE A 257 -6.50 -5.87 -18.29
CA PHE A 257 -5.93 -7.22 -18.32
C PHE A 257 -5.53 -7.57 -19.75
N ASN A 258 -4.27 -7.95 -19.92
CA ASN A 258 -3.71 -8.38 -21.20
C ASN A 258 -3.81 -9.90 -21.35
N ALA A 259 -3.61 -10.63 -20.25
CA ALA A 259 -3.77 -12.08 -20.18
C ALA A 259 -4.07 -12.52 -18.73
N CYS A 260 -4.89 -13.56 -18.58
CA CYS A 260 -5.25 -14.13 -17.28
C CYS A 260 -5.38 -15.64 -17.38
N SER A 261 -4.69 -16.38 -16.51
CA SER A 261 -4.82 -17.82 -16.33
C SER A 261 -4.96 -18.17 -14.84
N ASP A 262 -5.13 -19.46 -14.56
CA ASP A 262 -5.25 -19.95 -13.17
C ASP A 262 -3.97 -19.69 -12.36
N GLU A 263 -2.80 -19.62 -13.00
CA GLU A 263 -1.52 -19.43 -12.32
C GLU A 263 -0.97 -18.01 -12.46
N ARG A 264 -1.20 -17.37 -13.61
CA ARG A 264 -0.52 -16.12 -13.98
C ARG A 264 -1.48 -15.03 -14.42
N VAL A 265 -1.03 -13.80 -14.30
CA VAL A 265 -1.74 -12.60 -14.76
C VAL A 265 -0.76 -11.61 -15.40
N ASN A 266 -1.22 -10.94 -16.44
CA ASN A 266 -0.57 -9.81 -17.07
C ASN A 266 -1.59 -8.66 -17.17
N PHE A 267 -1.27 -7.51 -16.58
CA PHE A 267 -2.12 -6.34 -16.63
C PHE A 267 -1.33 -5.03 -16.59
N ASP A 268 -1.99 -3.97 -17.06
CA ASP A 268 -1.61 -2.59 -16.85
C ASP A 268 -2.53 -1.95 -15.81
N ILE A 269 -1.96 -1.31 -14.79
CA ILE A 269 -2.69 -0.49 -13.82
C ILE A 269 -2.37 0.99 -14.05
N TYR A 270 -3.40 1.82 -14.05
CA TYR A 270 -3.34 3.26 -14.18
C TYR A 270 -3.79 3.87 -12.86
N ILE A 271 -2.88 4.57 -12.19
CA ILE A 271 -3.09 5.16 -10.87
C ILE A 271 -3.19 6.68 -11.03
N PRO A 272 -4.25 7.33 -10.51
CA PRO A 272 -4.40 8.78 -10.63
C PRO A 272 -3.31 9.53 -9.85
N VAL A 273 -2.60 10.42 -10.53
CA VAL A 273 -1.50 11.24 -9.98
C VAL A 273 -1.65 12.71 -10.39
N LEU A 274 -0.80 13.59 -9.84
CA LEU A 274 -0.70 15.02 -10.16
C LEU A 274 0.40 15.32 -11.20
#